data_AF-W2ZC40-F1
#
_entry.id   AF-W2ZC40-F1
#
_cell.length_a   1.000
_cell.length_b   1.000
_cell.length_c   1.000
_cell.angle_alpha   90.00
_cell.angle_beta   90.00
_cell.angle_gamma   90.00
#
_symmetry.space_group_name_H-M   'P 1'
#
loop_
_entity.id
_entity.type
_entity.pdbx_description
1 polymer ?
#
loop_
_entity_poly.entity_id
_entity_poly.type
_entity_poly.pdbx_seq_one_letter_code
_entity_poly.pdbx_strand_id
1 'polypeptide(L)'
;MTDVVCCYGKIHAAFVASPYASHLVPVVEKHWANCEQPLMLLAFALHPLYVTHTRRLIEAHNNTVFLMSVDGISAAADYYYRRYVDANNNSGDVDKWLWGKCTPKKYTDFTDPNGILQSSGVIAFWVHVGDSKCGKESKLPQIAKVILSVSVNTATCERYFSELGLIHTPRRNKLRFDMTRLISIIRNEVRERNRRE
;
A
#
# COMPACT_ATOMS: atom_id res chain seq x y z
N MET A 1 1.87 1.00 -3.97
CA MET A 1 1.05 0.67 -2.76
C MET A 1 1.54 1.34 -1.50
N THR A 2 2.85 1.34 -1.27
CA THR A 2 3.50 1.94 -0.10
C THR A 2 3.15 3.42 0.13
N ASP A 3 3.07 4.22 -0.94
CA ASP A 3 2.70 5.65 -0.84
C ASP A 3 1.29 5.85 -0.26
N VAL A 4 0.37 4.91 -0.51
CA VAL A 4 -1.00 4.97 0.03
C VAL A 4 -0.97 4.87 1.55
N VAL A 5 -0.17 3.96 2.12
CA VAL A 5 0.00 3.84 3.57
C VAL A 5 0.56 5.15 4.14
N CYS A 6 1.57 5.75 3.50
CA CYS A 6 2.10 7.04 3.91
C CYS A 6 1.07 8.17 3.83
N CYS A 7 0.26 8.20 2.77
CA CYS A 7 -0.81 9.18 2.59
C CYS A 7 -1.88 9.06 3.68
N TYR A 8 -2.38 7.85 3.94
CA TYR A 8 -3.34 7.60 5.03
C TYR A 8 -2.76 8.02 6.39
N GLY A 9 -1.50 7.69 6.67
CA GLY A 9 -0.83 8.11 7.90
C GLY A 9 -0.76 9.63 8.06
N LYS A 10 -0.39 10.36 6.99
CA LYS A 10 -0.34 11.83 6.99
C LYS A 10 -1.72 12.46 7.16
N ILE A 11 -2.74 11.96 6.44
CA ILE A 11 -4.12 12.44 6.55
C ILE A 11 -4.65 12.23 7.96
N HIS A 12 -4.45 11.03 8.51
CA HIS A 12 -4.85 10.70 9.87
C HIS A 12 -4.18 11.64 10.88
N ALA A 13 -2.85 11.83 10.81
CA ALA A 13 -2.14 12.74 11.69
C ALA A 13 -2.67 14.19 11.61
N ALA A 14 -2.96 14.69 10.40
CA ALA A 14 -3.54 16.01 10.21
C ALA A 14 -4.98 16.11 10.77
N PHE A 15 -5.78 15.05 10.64
CA PHE A 15 -7.14 15.01 11.17
C PHE A 15 -7.17 14.94 12.69
N VAL A 16 -6.25 14.19 13.32
CA VAL A 16 -6.12 14.16 14.78
C VAL A 16 -5.73 15.53 15.33
N ALA A 17 -4.87 16.28 14.64
CA ALA A 17 -4.46 17.63 15.04
C ALA A 17 -5.54 18.70 14.77
N SER A 18 -6.64 18.36 14.09
CA SER A 18 -7.69 19.30 13.70
C SER A 18 -8.74 19.48 14.80
N PRO A 19 -9.37 20.68 14.91
CA PRO A 19 -10.54 20.89 15.77
C PRO A 19 -11.73 19.97 15.46
N TYR A 20 -11.73 19.34 14.27
CA TYR A 20 -12.79 18.45 13.80
C TYR A 20 -12.41 16.97 13.92
N ALA A 21 -11.39 16.61 14.70
CA ALA A 21 -10.90 15.24 14.84
C ALA A 21 -12.03 14.23 15.10
N SER A 22 -12.99 14.56 15.96
CA SER A 22 -14.14 13.70 16.29
C SER A 22 -15.01 13.30 15.10
N HIS A 23 -14.98 14.07 14.01
CA HIS A 23 -15.74 13.80 12.80
C HIS A 23 -14.86 13.29 11.66
N LEU A 24 -13.61 13.74 11.57
CA LEU A 24 -12.71 13.43 10.46
C LEU A 24 -11.94 12.12 10.65
N VAL A 25 -11.54 11.79 11.88
CA VAL A 25 -10.82 10.54 12.18
C VAL A 25 -11.68 9.30 11.82
N PRO A 26 -12.95 9.22 12.23
CA PRO A 26 -13.79 8.06 11.87
C PRO A 26 -13.96 7.88 10.35
N VAL A 27 -13.93 8.97 9.58
CA VAL A 27 -14.06 8.92 8.12
C VAL A 27 -12.82 8.27 7.49
N VAL A 28 -11.63 8.67 7.91
CA VAL A 28 -10.39 8.08 7.37
C VAL A 28 -10.22 6.64 7.84
N GLU A 29 -10.57 6.31 9.09
CA GLU A 29 -10.56 4.94 9.61
C GLU A 29 -11.54 4.05 8.86
N LYS A 30 -12.76 4.53 8.60
CA LYS A 30 -13.75 3.81 7.80
C LYS A 30 -13.25 3.53 6.39
N HIS A 31 -12.57 4.49 5.76
CA HIS A 31 -11.98 4.27 4.44
C HIS A 31 -10.81 3.28 4.50
N TRP A 32 -9.96 3.37 5.51
CA TRP A 32 -8.88 2.42 5.73
C TRP A 32 -9.40 1.00 5.95
N ALA A 33 -10.51 0.82 6.67
CA ALA A 33 -11.15 -0.48 6.89
C ALA A 33 -11.69 -1.13 5.60
N ASN A 34 -12.01 -0.34 4.58
CA ASN A 34 -12.47 -0.84 3.28
C ASN A 34 -11.31 -1.13 2.30
N CYS A 35 -10.08 -0.78 2.67
CA CYS A 35 -8.90 -1.05 1.85
C CYS A 35 -8.41 -2.50 2.06
N GLU A 36 -7.66 -3.01 1.09
CA GLU A 36 -6.89 -4.26 1.22
C GLU A 36 -5.69 -4.06 2.17
N GLN A 37 -5.97 -3.86 3.46
CA GLN A 37 -4.97 -3.53 4.48
C GLN A 37 -3.80 -4.53 4.50
N PRO A 38 -4.01 -5.86 4.44
CA PRO A 38 -2.90 -6.81 4.46
C PRO A 38 -1.95 -6.61 3.26
N LEU A 39 -2.48 -6.32 2.07
CA LEU A 39 -1.69 -6.07 0.88
C LEU A 39 -0.89 -4.76 0.99
N MET A 40 -1.54 -3.70 1.48
CA MET A 40 -0.91 -2.39 1.64
C MET A 40 0.21 -2.43 2.68
N LEU A 41 -0.03 -3.10 3.81
CA LEU A 41 0.95 -3.28 4.88
C LEU A 41 2.09 -4.20 4.46
N LEU A 42 1.80 -5.26 3.70
CA LEU A 42 2.83 -6.11 3.09
C LEU A 42 3.71 -5.30 2.12
N ALA A 43 3.12 -4.48 1.25
CA ALA A 43 3.88 -3.61 0.36
C ALA A 43 4.75 -2.60 1.14
N PHE A 44 4.25 -2.10 2.28
CA PHE A 44 5.02 -1.22 3.16
C PHE A 44 6.20 -1.97 3.81
N ALA A 45 5.97 -3.19 4.28
CA ALA A 45 6.97 -4.06 4.89
C ALA A 45 8.08 -4.50 3.92
N LEU A 46 7.73 -4.77 2.66
CA LEU A 46 8.68 -5.18 1.62
C LEU A 46 9.43 -3.99 0.99
N HIS A 47 9.03 -2.75 1.27
CA HIS A 47 9.70 -1.60 0.69
C HIS A 47 11.03 -1.31 1.42
N PRO A 48 12.18 -1.29 0.73
CA PRO A 48 13.49 -1.22 1.38
C PRO A 48 13.74 0.08 2.14
N LEU A 49 13.09 1.18 1.73
CA LEU A 49 13.10 2.44 2.49
C LEU A 49 12.29 2.35 3.80
N TYR A 50 11.16 1.65 3.80
CA TYR A 50 10.18 1.72 4.90
C TYR A 50 10.19 0.52 5.84
N VAL A 51 10.91 -0.56 5.51
CA VAL A 51 11.04 -1.74 6.37
C VAL A 51 11.50 -1.38 7.80
N THR A 52 12.32 -0.34 7.96
CA THR A 52 12.75 0.13 9.30
C THR A 52 11.59 0.70 10.12
N HIS A 53 10.63 1.38 9.48
CA HIS A 53 9.40 1.82 10.13
C HIS A 53 8.52 0.63 10.51
N THR A 54 8.40 -0.36 9.63
CA THR A 54 7.66 -1.60 9.93
C THR A 54 8.23 -2.30 11.17
N ARG A 55 9.57 -2.44 11.26
CA ARG A 55 10.23 -3.02 12.45
C ARG A 55 9.90 -2.27 13.73
N ARG A 56 10.01 -0.94 13.71
CA ARG A 56 9.66 -0.10 14.87
C ARG A 56 8.20 -0.25 15.28
N LEU A 57 7.28 -0.41 14.33
CA LEU A 57 5.86 -0.62 14.63
C LEU A 57 5.62 -2.00 15.26
N ILE A 58 6.26 -3.05 14.73
CA ILE A 58 6.21 -4.39 15.33
C ILE A 58 6.72 -4.36 16.77
N GLU A 59 7.85 -3.69 17.01
CA GLU A 59 8.47 -3.52 18.34
C GLU A 59 7.55 -2.73 19.29
N ALA A 60 7.02 -1.58 18.84
CA ALA A 60 6.18 -0.71 19.66
C ALA A 60 4.89 -1.39 20.13
N HIS A 61 4.34 -2.30 19.33
CA HIS A 61 3.12 -3.03 19.67
C HIS A 61 3.40 -4.42 20.25
N ASN A 62 4.66 -4.81 20.45
CA ASN A 62 5.05 -6.13 20.98
C ASN A 62 4.29 -7.30 20.31
N ASN A 63 4.13 -7.26 18.98
CA ASN A 63 3.34 -8.21 18.18
C ASN A 63 1.83 -8.36 18.54
N THR A 64 1.24 -7.43 19.30
CA THR A 64 -0.19 -7.52 19.70
C THR A 64 -1.17 -7.23 18.57
N VAL A 65 -0.78 -6.41 17.59
CA VAL A 65 -1.58 -6.11 16.40
C VAL A 65 -1.21 -7.11 15.31
N PHE A 66 -2.07 -8.10 15.05
CA PHE A 66 -1.77 -9.20 14.13
C PHE A 66 -1.29 -8.73 12.75
N LEU A 67 -1.99 -7.78 12.11
CA LEU A 67 -1.61 -7.27 10.78
C LEU A 67 -0.24 -6.55 10.75
N MET A 68 0.29 -6.20 11.91
CA MET A 68 1.58 -5.53 12.11
C MET A 68 2.50 -6.37 13.01
N SER A 69 2.36 -7.70 12.96
CA SER A 69 3.30 -8.65 13.55
C SER A 69 4.11 -9.38 12.48
N VAL A 70 5.21 -10.01 12.87
CA VAL A 70 6.01 -10.85 11.96
C VAL A 70 5.14 -11.95 11.34
N ASP A 71 4.31 -12.60 12.16
CA ASP A 71 3.44 -13.68 11.72
C ASP A 71 2.35 -13.20 10.75
N GLY A 72 1.71 -12.06 11.04
CA GLY A 72 0.65 -11.55 10.16
C GLY A 72 1.17 -11.04 8.83
N ILE A 73 2.33 -10.38 8.81
CA ILE A 73 2.98 -9.97 7.56
C ILE A 73 3.43 -11.20 6.76
N SER A 74 3.99 -12.21 7.41
CA SER A 74 4.38 -13.47 6.75
C SER A 74 3.17 -14.22 6.20
N ALA A 75 2.07 -14.29 6.96
CA ALA A 75 0.82 -14.89 6.50
C ALA A 75 0.22 -14.15 5.30
N ALA A 76 0.26 -12.81 5.30
CA ALA A 76 -0.16 -12.00 4.16
C ALA A 76 0.73 -12.28 2.93
N ALA A 77 2.05 -12.36 3.12
CA ALA A 77 2.99 -12.67 2.05
C ALA A 77 2.72 -14.04 1.44
N ASP A 78 2.48 -15.07 2.26
CA ASP A 78 2.14 -16.41 1.79
C ASP A 78 0.81 -16.45 1.04
N TYR A 79 -0.21 -15.77 1.56
CA TYR A 79 -1.49 -15.65 0.87
C TYR A 79 -1.33 -15.03 -0.53
N TYR A 80 -0.64 -13.88 -0.63
CA TYR A 80 -0.47 -13.22 -1.92
C TYR A 80 0.54 -13.92 -2.83
N TYR A 81 1.49 -14.68 -2.28
CA TYR A 81 2.35 -15.57 -3.06
C TYR A 81 1.54 -16.65 -3.77
N ARG A 82 0.68 -17.34 -3.01
CA ARG A 82 -0.21 -18.35 -3.60
C ARG A 82 -1.16 -17.77 -4.63
N ARG A 83 -1.62 -16.53 -4.40
CA ARG A 83 -2.55 -15.85 -5.29
C ARG A 83 -1.92 -15.40 -6.62
N TYR A 84 -0.68 -14.93 -6.61
CA TYR A 84 -0.08 -14.26 -7.78
C TYR A 84 1.14 -14.97 -8.37
N VAL A 85 1.71 -15.94 -7.68
CA VAL A 85 2.98 -16.58 -8.08
C VAL A 85 2.82 -18.09 -8.23
N ASP A 86 2.59 -18.81 -7.14
CA ASP A 86 2.47 -20.28 -7.14
C ASP A 86 1.57 -20.74 -5.99
N ALA A 87 0.41 -21.29 -6.35
CA ALA A 87 -0.65 -21.71 -5.45
C ALA A 87 -0.21 -22.78 -4.42
N ASN A 88 0.84 -23.55 -4.71
CA ASN A 88 1.29 -24.66 -3.89
C ASN A 88 2.44 -24.30 -2.95
N ASN A 89 2.88 -23.05 -2.94
CA ASN A 89 4.07 -22.64 -2.22
C ASN A 89 3.86 -21.42 -1.32
N ASN A 90 4.88 -21.14 -0.52
CA ASN A 90 4.92 -20.01 0.40
C ASN A 90 6.03 -19.03 -0.01
N SER A 91 5.88 -17.78 0.39
CA SER A 91 6.82 -16.69 0.10
C SER A 91 8.20 -16.94 0.71
N GLY A 92 8.24 -17.53 1.91
CA GLY A 92 9.47 -17.85 2.64
C GLY A 92 10.30 -16.61 3.03
N ASP A 93 11.01 -16.70 4.16
CA ASP A 93 12.04 -15.73 4.59
C ASP A 93 11.60 -14.26 4.78
N VAL A 94 10.30 -13.99 4.79
CA VAL A 94 9.75 -12.66 5.13
C VAL A 94 10.15 -12.26 6.54
N ASP A 95 10.14 -13.23 7.46
CA ASP A 95 10.66 -13.09 8.81
C ASP A 95 12.14 -12.68 8.80
N LYS A 96 12.99 -13.36 8.03
CA LYS A 96 14.43 -13.04 7.93
C LYS A 96 14.63 -11.61 7.45
N TRP A 97 13.86 -11.18 6.45
CA TRP A 97 13.87 -9.79 5.97
C TRP A 97 13.43 -8.79 7.04
N LEU A 98 12.35 -9.08 7.77
CA LEU A 98 11.89 -8.24 8.87
C LEU A 98 12.92 -8.17 10.00
N TRP A 99 13.68 -9.24 10.26
CA TRP A 99 14.81 -9.24 11.20
C TRP A 99 16.10 -8.61 10.63
N GLY A 100 16.08 -8.11 9.40
CA GLY A 100 17.25 -7.49 8.75
C GLY A 100 18.32 -8.48 8.29
N LYS A 101 18.02 -9.77 8.35
CA LYS A 101 18.86 -10.82 7.76
C LYS A 101 18.61 -10.81 6.24
N CYS A 102 19.67 -11.04 5.45
CA CYS A 102 19.62 -11.04 3.97
C CYS A 102 19.49 -9.68 3.29
N THR A 103 20.26 -8.68 3.75
CA THR A 103 20.39 -7.37 3.09
C THR A 103 21.84 -7.14 2.63
N PRO A 104 22.24 -7.69 1.46
CA PRO A 104 23.62 -7.61 0.99
C PRO A 104 24.07 -6.18 0.65
N LYS A 105 23.13 -5.29 0.33
CA LYS A 105 23.37 -3.87 0.03
C LYS A 105 22.35 -2.98 0.72
N LYS A 106 22.71 -1.71 0.93
CA LYS A 106 21.80 -0.70 1.45
C LYS A 106 20.90 -0.20 0.32
N TYR A 107 19.68 0.22 0.65
CA TYR A 107 18.78 0.80 -0.35
C TYR A 107 19.35 2.06 -1.00
N THR A 108 20.27 2.75 -0.31
CA THR A 108 20.98 3.95 -0.78
C THR A 108 21.76 3.70 -2.07
N ASP A 109 22.21 2.46 -2.29
CA ASP A 109 22.95 2.07 -3.49
C ASP A 109 22.06 2.04 -4.75
N PHE A 110 20.74 2.20 -4.57
CA PHE A 110 19.72 2.17 -5.61
C PHE A 110 18.98 3.52 -5.74
N THR A 111 19.52 4.57 -5.10
CA THR A 111 18.96 5.92 -5.18
C THR A 111 19.49 6.68 -6.40
N ASP A 112 18.73 7.68 -6.84
CA ASP A 112 19.18 8.61 -7.88
C ASP A 112 20.28 9.57 -7.35
N PRO A 113 20.88 10.42 -8.19
CA PRO A 113 21.92 11.36 -7.75
C PRO A 113 21.50 12.33 -6.63
N ASN A 114 20.19 12.52 -6.41
CA ASN A 114 19.65 13.34 -5.34
C ASN A 114 19.37 12.53 -4.05
N GLY A 115 19.71 11.24 -4.03
CA GLY A 115 19.45 10.34 -2.91
C GLY A 115 18.00 9.85 -2.82
N ILE A 116 17.20 10.02 -3.88
CA ILE A 116 15.80 9.61 -3.90
C ILE A 116 15.68 8.18 -4.44
N LEU A 117 14.97 7.32 -3.70
CA LEU A 117 14.71 5.95 -4.14
C LEU A 117 13.47 5.92 -5.05
N GLN A 118 13.70 5.89 -6.36
CA GLN A 118 12.65 5.76 -7.37
C GLN A 118 12.06 4.34 -7.40
N SER A 119 10.86 4.17 -7.97
CA SER A 119 10.22 2.84 -8.08
C SER A 119 11.08 1.83 -8.85
N SER A 120 11.82 2.28 -9.87
CA SER A 120 12.80 1.43 -10.58
C SER A 120 13.93 0.97 -9.67
N GLY A 121 14.41 1.84 -8.78
CA GLY A 121 15.42 1.52 -7.76
C GLY A 121 14.91 0.50 -6.74
N VAL A 122 13.64 0.56 -6.35
CA VAL A 122 13.00 -0.43 -5.49
C VAL A 122 12.99 -1.83 -6.14
N ILE A 123 12.64 -1.90 -7.42
CA ILE A 123 12.66 -3.18 -8.14
C ILE A 123 14.10 -3.67 -8.35
N ALA A 124 15.03 -2.78 -8.71
CA ALA A 124 16.45 -3.12 -8.88
C ALA A 124 17.08 -3.66 -7.58
N PHE A 125 16.69 -3.11 -6.42
CA PHE A 125 17.07 -3.63 -5.11
C PHE A 125 16.65 -5.11 -4.97
N TRP A 126 15.40 -5.43 -5.25
CA TRP A 126 14.90 -6.81 -5.12
C TRP A 126 15.47 -7.77 -6.16
N VAL A 127 15.81 -7.29 -7.36
CA VAL A 127 16.60 -8.08 -8.33
C VAL A 127 17.96 -8.44 -7.73
N HIS A 128 18.68 -7.45 -7.17
CA HIS A 128 19.97 -7.68 -6.54
C HIS A 128 19.90 -8.63 -5.33
N VAL A 129 18.87 -8.50 -4.49
CA VAL A 129 18.64 -9.44 -3.38
C VAL A 129 18.45 -10.85 -3.92
N GLY A 130 17.68 -11.04 -4.99
CA GLY A 130 17.48 -12.34 -5.67
C GLY A 130 18.77 -12.97 -6.19
N ASP A 131 19.69 -12.17 -6.72
CA ASP A 131 20.99 -12.65 -7.23
C ASP A 131 21.99 -12.99 -6.12
N SER A 132 21.73 -12.53 -4.89
CA SER A 132 22.57 -12.81 -3.74
C SER A 132 22.42 -14.23 -3.22
N LYS A 133 23.40 -14.70 -2.44
CA LYS A 133 23.37 -16.05 -1.85
C LYS A 133 22.10 -16.31 -1.02
N CYS A 134 21.59 -15.32 -0.29
CA CYS A 134 20.35 -15.51 0.47
C CYS A 134 19.09 -15.47 -0.41
N GLY A 135 19.09 -14.68 -1.48
CA GLY A 135 17.92 -14.58 -2.36
C GLY A 135 17.72 -15.79 -3.26
N LYS A 136 18.78 -16.51 -3.64
CA LYS A 136 18.69 -17.68 -4.54
C LYS A 136 17.88 -18.85 -3.94
N GLU A 137 17.89 -19.00 -2.63
CA GLU A 137 17.14 -20.03 -1.91
C GLU A 137 15.76 -19.53 -1.46
N SER A 138 15.50 -18.23 -1.62
CA SER A 138 14.32 -17.54 -1.10
C SER A 138 13.35 -17.16 -2.21
N LYS A 139 12.04 -17.31 -1.96
CA LYS A 139 11.00 -16.81 -2.86
C LYS A 139 10.57 -15.38 -2.54
N LEU A 140 11.13 -14.80 -1.46
CA LEU A 140 10.91 -13.42 -1.04
C LEU A 140 11.16 -12.39 -2.17
N PRO A 141 12.26 -12.45 -2.94
CA PRO A 141 12.51 -11.44 -3.98
C PRO A 141 11.48 -11.50 -5.09
N GLN A 142 10.92 -12.68 -5.38
CA GLN A 142 9.89 -12.86 -6.38
C GLN A 142 8.59 -12.18 -5.95
N ILE A 143 8.12 -12.42 -4.71
CA ILE A 143 6.90 -11.79 -4.21
C ILE A 143 7.05 -10.29 -4.06
N ALA A 144 8.21 -9.83 -3.59
CA ALA A 144 8.45 -8.41 -3.40
C ALA A 144 8.38 -7.64 -4.73
N LYS A 145 8.97 -8.19 -5.80
CA LYS A 145 8.84 -7.59 -7.14
C LYS A 145 7.38 -7.53 -7.58
N VAL A 146 6.61 -8.61 -7.43
CA VAL A 146 5.19 -8.65 -7.82
C VAL A 146 4.38 -7.59 -7.05
N ILE A 147 4.43 -7.63 -5.73
CA ILE A 147 3.65 -6.73 -4.87
C ILE A 147 4.06 -5.27 -5.07
N LEU A 148 5.35 -4.97 -5.16
CA LEU A 148 5.83 -3.60 -5.32
C LEU A 148 5.64 -3.06 -6.76
N SER A 149 5.53 -3.95 -7.76
CA SER A 149 5.18 -3.56 -9.14
C SER A 149 3.71 -3.22 -9.33
N VAL A 150 2.84 -3.65 -8.41
CA VAL A 150 1.42 -3.28 -8.45
C VAL A 150 1.29 -1.79 -8.11
N SER A 151 1.12 -1.00 -9.17
CA SER A 151 0.68 0.38 -9.03
C SER A 151 -0.70 0.36 -8.37
N VAL A 152 -0.85 1.04 -7.23
CA VAL A 152 -2.21 1.48 -6.86
C VAL A 152 -2.53 2.48 -7.93
N ASN A 153 -3.52 2.19 -8.76
CA ASN A 153 -3.92 3.20 -9.70
C ASN A 153 -4.35 4.41 -8.84
N THR A 154 -3.60 5.49 -8.94
CA THR A 154 -4.11 6.77 -8.48
C THR A 154 -5.14 7.25 -9.48
N ALA A 155 -5.16 6.73 -10.71
CA ALA A 155 -6.13 7.08 -11.75
C ALA A 155 -7.61 6.88 -11.35
N THR A 156 -7.98 5.89 -10.53
CA THR A 156 -9.35 5.72 -10.02
C THR A 156 -9.62 6.73 -8.91
N CYS A 157 -8.68 6.95 -7.99
CA CYS A 157 -8.83 7.98 -6.96
C CYS A 157 -8.82 9.40 -7.54
N GLU A 158 -7.90 9.73 -8.44
CA GLU A 158 -7.76 10.99 -9.17
C GLU A 158 -8.90 11.20 -10.15
N ARG A 159 -9.38 10.19 -10.90
CA ARG A 159 -10.63 10.33 -11.67
C ARG A 159 -11.81 10.57 -10.75
N TYR A 160 -11.91 9.85 -9.64
CA TYR A 160 -13.00 10.04 -8.69
C TYR A 160 -12.96 11.42 -8.03
N PHE A 161 -11.79 11.89 -7.61
CA PHE A 161 -11.60 13.23 -7.04
C PHE A 161 -11.71 14.35 -8.09
N SER A 162 -11.32 14.12 -9.35
CA SER A 162 -11.52 15.08 -10.45
C SER A 162 -12.98 15.15 -10.90
N GLU A 163 -13.67 14.00 -10.95
CA GLU A 163 -15.11 13.93 -11.20
C GLU A 163 -15.90 14.61 -10.07
N LEU A 164 -15.50 14.38 -8.81
CA LEU A 164 -16.06 15.10 -7.67
C LEU A 164 -15.70 16.59 -7.70
N GLY A 165 -14.49 16.96 -8.11
CA GLY A 165 -14.04 18.33 -8.29
C GLY A 165 -14.86 19.11 -9.32
N LEU A 166 -15.28 18.46 -10.42
CA LEU A 166 -16.22 19.02 -11.40
C LEU A 166 -17.61 19.30 -10.80
N ILE A 167 -18.04 18.49 -9.83
CA ILE A 167 -19.33 18.62 -9.13
C ILE A 167 -19.23 19.59 -7.94
N HIS A 168 -18.04 19.79 -7.38
CA HIS A 168 -17.81 20.59 -6.17
C HIS A 168 -16.89 21.80 -6.40
N THR A 169 -17.04 22.54 -7.50
CA THR A 169 -16.38 23.85 -7.58
C THR A 169 -17.09 24.87 -6.66
N PRO A 170 -16.34 25.71 -5.90
CA PRO A 170 -16.90 26.50 -4.79
C PRO A 170 -17.95 27.56 -5.15
N ARG A 171 -18.24 27.82 -6.43
CA ARG A 171 -19.00 29.02 -6.82
C ARG A 171 -20.16 28.86 -7.80
N ARG A 172 -20.36 27.72 -8.49
CA ARG A 172 -21.46 27.61 -9.47
C ARG A 172 -22.26 26.31 -9.51
N ASN A 173 -21.74 25.16 -9.04
CA ASN A 173 -22.42 23.86 -9.17
C ASN A 173 -22.46 23.04 -7.87
N LYS A 174 -22.51 23.67 -6.69
CA LYS A 174 -22.45 22.95 -5.41
C LYS A 174 -23.70 22.08 -5.20
N LEU A 175 -23.65 20.84 -5.67
CA LEU A 175 -24.64 19.81 -5.37
C LEU A 175 -24.50 19.39 -3.91
N ARG A 176 -25.64 19.12 -3.25
CA ARG A 176 -25.63 18.57 -1.89
C ARG A 176 -25.09 17.14 -1.93
N PHE A 177 -24.46 16.72 -0.84
CA PHE A 177 -23.74 15.44 -0.73
C PHE A 177 -24.57 14.22 -1.13
N ASP A 178 -25.84 14.20 -0.73
CA ASP A 178 -26.85 13.20 -1.09
C ASP A 178 -27.05 13.08 -2.61
N MET A 179 -27.17 14.22 -3.30
CA MET A 179 -27.32 14.26 -4.75
C MET A 179 -26.03 13.87 -5.48
N THR A 180 -24.87 14.29 -4.97
CA THR A 180 -23.56 13.87 -5.51
C THR A 180 -23.39 12.34 -5.43
N ARG A 181 -23.81 11.73 -4.31
CA ARG A 181 -23.78 10.27 -4.12
C ARG A 181 -24.74 9.53 -5.05
N LEU A 182 -25.93 10.05 -5.26
CA LEU A 182 -26.91 9.44 -6.19
C LEU A 182 -26.42 9.50 -7.63
N ILE A 183 -25.85 10.63 -8.06
CA ILE A 183 -25.29 10.80 -9.40
C ILE A 183 -24.12 9.83 -9.63
N SER A 184 -23.26 9.62 -8.63
CA SER A 184 -22.14 8.68 -8.76
C SER A 184 -22.62 7.23 -8.91
N ILE A 185 -23.66 6.82 -8.16
CA ILE A 185 -24.27 5.48 -8.26
C ILE A 185 -24.89 5.29 -9.65
N ILE A 186 -25.72 6.22 -10.11
CA ILE A 186 -26.40 6.13 -11.42
C ILE A 186 -25.37 6.07 -12.56
N ARG A 187 -24.32 6.90 -12.51
CA ARG A 187 -23.26 6.87 -13.53
C ARG A 187 -22.52 5.55 -13.56
N ASN A 188 -22.23 4.96 -12.40
CA ASN A 188 -21.57 3.67 -12.35
C ASN A 188 -22.43 2.58 -12.99
N GLU A 189 -23.72 2.56 -12.67
CA GLU A 189 -24.68 1.63 -13.27
C GLU A 189 -24.77 1.77 -14.80
N VAL A 190 -24.81 3.00 -15.31
CA VAL A 190 -24.81 3.27 -16.76
C VAL A 190 -23.51 2.81 -17.41
N ARG A 191 -22.35 3.03 -16.78
CA ARG A 191 -21.04 2.57 -17.28
C ARG A 191 -20.94 1.05 -17.33
N GLU A 192 -21.46 0.36 -16.32
CA GLU A 192 -21.50 -1.11 -16.30
C GLU A 192 -22.46 -1.68 -17.35
N ARG A 193 -23.59 -1.00 -17.62
CA ARG A 193 -24.50 -1.35 -18.73
C ARG A 193 -23.82 -1.25 -20.08
N ASN A 194 -23.16 -0.11 -20.36
CA ASN A 194 -22.46 0.12 -21.64
C ASN A 194 -21.25 -0.80 -21.87
N ARG A 195 -20.75 -1.49 -20.83
CA ARG A 195 -19.68 -2.49 -20.95
C ARG A 195 -20.20 -3.91 -21.23
N ARG A 196 -21.49 -4.14 -21.03
CA ARG A 196 -22.17 -5.43 -21.27
C ARG A 196 -22.84 -5.50 -22.64
N GLU A 197 -22.95 -4.37 -23.33
CA GLU A 197 -23.34 -4.23 -24.74
C GLU A 197 -22.09 -4.20 -25.63
#